data_AF-A0A7C5WWE7-F1
#
_entry.id   AF-A0A7C5WWE7-F1
#
_cell.length_a   1.000
_cell.length_b   1.000
_cell.length_c   1.000
_cell.angle_alpha   90.00
_cell.angle_beta   90.00
_cell.angle_gamma   90.00
#
_symmetry.space_group_name_H-M   'P 1'
#
loop_
_entity.id
_entity.type
_entity.pdbx_description
1 polymer ?
#
loop_
_entity_poly.entity_id
_entity_poly.type
_entity_poly.pdbx_seq_one_letter_code
_entity_poly.pdbx_strand_id
1 'polypeptide(L)'
;MPRIVAIGDVHAEYGKLWQALRHAGAADAHYLPTPALRAGHLRVVLLGDLVHPKTREAYTRLTGLEPYDPRNPDHLARAAREQVRALRRVKHFVDQAGGFVVVLRGNHDQAALD
;
A
#
# COMPACT_ATOMS: atom_id res chain seq x y z
N MET A 1 -14.04 11.93 -20.11
CA MET A 1 -13.98 11.86 -18.64
C MET A 1 -12.98 10.79 -18.24
N PRO A 2 -12.09 11.02 -17.25
CA PRO A 2 -11.18 9.98 -16.78
C PRO A 2 -11.95 8.91 -16.00
N ARG A 3 -11.52 7.65 -16.10
CA ARG A 3 -12.01 6.59 -15.20
C ARG A 3 -11.37 6.77 -13.83
N ILE A 4 -12.14 6.59 -12.76
CA ILE A 4 -11.66 6.69 -11.38
C ILE A 4 -11.65 5.30 -10.75
N VAL A 5 -10.56 4.97 -10.06
CA VAL A 5 -10.39 3.76 -9.26
C VAL A 5 -10.15 4.17 -7.82
N ALA A 6 -11.09 3.85 -6.94
CA ALA A 6 -10.92 4.03 -5.50
C ALA A 6 -10.58 2.69 -4.85
N ILE A 7 -9.51 2.65 -4.07
CA ILE A 7 -9.07 1.49 -3.30
C ILE A 7 -9.26 1.80 -1.82
N GLY A 8 -10.05 0.98 -1.12
CA GLY A 8 -10.28 1.09 0.32
C GLY A 8 -9.05 0.73 1.15
N ASP A 9 -9.29 0.53 2.45
CA ASP A 9 -8.26 0.28 3.45
C ASP A 9 -7.32 -0.87 3.06
N VAL A 10 -6.02 -0.59 3.09
CA VAL A 10 -5.01 -1.55 2.59
C VAL A 10 -4.53 -2.49 3.71
N HIS A 11 -4.38 -1.98 4.94
CA HIS A 11 -3.89 -2.69 6.12
C HIS A 11 -2.66 -3.56 5.86
N ALA A 12 -1.64 -2.96 5.23
CA ALA A 12 -0.42 -3.66 4.83
C ALA A 12 -0.60 -4.93 3.95
N GLU A 13 -1.79 -5.16 3.38
CA GLU A 13 -2.03 -6.22 2.39
C GLU A 13 -1.57 -5.76 1.00
N TYR A 14 -0.30 -5.35 0.89
CA TYR A 14 0.28 -4.74 -0.30
C TYR A 14 0.17 -5.64 -1.54
N GLY A 15 0.18 -6.96 -1.37
CA GLY A 15 -0.07 -7.90 -2.46
C GLY A 15 -1.44 -7.72 -3.11
N LYS A 16 -2.49 -7.55 -2.30
CA LYS A 16 -3.85 -7.28 -2.76
C LYS A 16 -3.97 -5.89 -3.39
N LEU A 17 -3.33 -4.89 -2.79
CA LEU A 17 -3.24 -3.55 -3.38
C LEU A 17 -2.67 -3.60 -4.80
N TRP A 18 -1.51 -4.23 -5.00
CA TRP A 18 -0.89 -4.31 -6.32
C TRP A 18 -1.70 -5.14 -7.31
N GLN A 19 -2.34 -6.22 -6.86
CA GLN A 19 -3.26 -6.99 -7.70
C GLN A 19 -4.44 -6.13 -8.16
N ALA A 20 -5.07 -5.39 -7.25
CA ALA A 20 -6.18 -4.50 -7.58
C ALA A 20 -5.75 -3.38 -8.56
N LEU A 21 -4.60 -2.75 -8.32
CA LEU A 21 -4.05 -1.72 -9.22
C LEU A 21 -3.76 -2.28 -10.63
N ARG A 22 -3.19 -3.48 -10.73
CA ARG A 22 -2.93 -4.13 -12.03
C ARG A 22 -4.21 -4.52 -12.75
N HIS A 23 -5.17 -5.15 -12.05
CA HIS A 23 -6.48 -5.49 -12.64
C HIS A 23 -7.23 -4.24 -13.12
N ALA A 24 -7.07 -3.13 -12.40
CA ALA A 24 -7.64 -1.85 -12.80
C ALA A 24 -6.83 -1.13 -13.89
N GLY A 25 -5.73 -1.71 -14.41
CA GLY A 25 -4.88 -1.10 -15.42
C GLY A 25 -4.11 0.15 -14.94
N ALA A 26 -3.97 0.33 -13.62
CA ALA A 26 -3.27 1.44 -13.01
C ALA A 26 -1.76 1.19 -12.87
N ALA A 27 -1.37 -0.05 -12.58
CA ALA A 27 0.03 -0.46 -12.43
C ALA A 27 0.40 -1.59 -13.40
N ASP A 28 1.69 -1.72 -13.71
CA ASP A 28 2.25 -2.84 -14.46
C ASP A 28 2.88 -3.92 -13.55
N ALA A 29 3.56 -4.90 -14.16
CA ALA A 29 4.26 -5.97 -13.44
C ALA A 29 5.45 -5.48 -12.60
N HIS A 30 5.99 -4.29 -12.89
CA HIS A 30 7.11 -3.67 -12.21
C HIS A 30 6.67 -2.67 -11.13
N TYR A 31 5.36 -2.62 -10.82
CA TYR A 31 4.76 -1.69 -9.86
C TYR A 31 4.89 -0.22 -10.31
N LEU A 32 4.97 0.02 -11.62
CA LEU A 32 5.00 1.35 -12.20
C LEU A 32 3.64 1.75 -12.76
N PRO A 33 3.31 3.04 -12.77
CA PRO A 33 2.06 3.50 -13.36
C PRO A 33 2.03 3.30 -14.87
N THR A 34 0.90 2.82 -15.37
CA THR A 34 0.69 2.58 -16.81
C THR A 34 0.63 3.89 -17.60
N PRO A 35 0.82 3.85 -18.94
CA PRO A 35 0.67 5.04 -19.79
C PRO A 35 -0.70 5.72 -19.63
N ALA A 36 -1.77 4.94 -19.48
CA ALA A 36 -3.12 5.48 -19.28
C ALA A 36 -3.26 6.28 -17.97
N LEU A 37 -2.61 5.83 -16.89
CA LEU A 37 -2.58 6.56 -15.62
C LEU A 37 -1.74 7.83 -15.77
N ARG A 38 -0.54 7.75 -16.36
CA ARG A 38 0.35 8.92 -16.55
C ARG A 38 -0.22 9.97 -17.50
N ALA A 39 -1.08 9.58 -18.44
CA ALA A 39 -1.79 10.49 -19.35
C ALA A 39 -3.08 11.07 -18.72
N GLY A 40 -3.43 10.67 -17.50
CA GLY A 40 -4.63 11.16 -16.81
C GLY A 40 -5.95 10.60 -17.34
N HIS A 41 -5.93 9.56 -18.18
CA HIS A 41 -7.13 8.83 -18.61
C HIS A 41 -7.70 7.95 -17.50
N LEU A 42 -6.85 7.59 -16.54
CA LEU A 42 -7.17 6.88 -15.31
C LEU A 42 -6.70 7.73 -14.12
N ARG A 43 -7.47 7.71 -13.03
CA ARG A 43 -7.07 8.29 -11.75
C ARG A 43 -7.27 7.28 -10.63
N VAL A 44 -6.38 7.31 -9.64
CA VAL A 44 -6.43 6.41 -8.49
C VAL A 44 -6.59 7.23 -7.21
N VAL A 45 -7.47 6.77 -6.33
CA VAL A 45 -7.57 7.26 -4.95
C VAL A 45 -7.32 6.09 -4.01
N LEU A 46 -6.26 6.17 -3.21
CA LEU A 46 -6.04 5.27 -2.08
C LEU A 46 -6.69 5.90 -0.86
N LEU A 47 -7.68 5.24 -0.27
CA LEU A 47 -8.49 5.81 0.81
C LEU A 47 -7.78 5.84 2.18
N GLY A 48 -6.62 5.18 2.29
CA GLY A 48 -5.75 5.24 3.46
C GLY A 48 -5.57 3.88 4.12
N ASP A 49 -5.16 3.91 5.38
CA ASP A 49 -4.82 2.77 6.21
C ASP A 49 -3.83 1.86 5.47
N LEU A 50 -2.73 2.44 5.03
CA LEU A 50 -1.70 1.73 4.26
C LEU A 50 -0.92 0.74 5.13
N VAL A 51 -0.90 0.98 6.43
CA VAL A 51 -0.15 0.24 7.46
C VAL A 51 -1.07 -0.57 8.38
N HIS A 52 -0.47 -1.32 9.30
CA HIS A 52 -1.13 -2.12 10.34
C HIS A 52 -2.03 -3.24 9.78
N PRO A 53 -1.47 -4.45 9.58
CA PRO A 53 -2.27 -5.64 9.29
C PRO A 53 -3.41 -5.87 10.30
N LYS A 54 -4.57 -6.32 9.79
CA LYS A 54 -5.77 -6.60 10.62
C LYS A 54 -5.61 -7.80 11.55
N THR A 55 -4.72 -8.74 11.23
CA THR A 55 -4.62 -10.01 11.94
C THR A 55 -3.17 -10.42 12.20
N ARG A 56 -2.95 -11.30 13.18
CA ARG A 56 -1.61 -11.83 13.50
C ARG A 56 -1.05 -12.65 12.35
N GLU A 57 -1.89 -13.40 11.64
CA GLU A 57 -1.49 -14.20 10.48
C GLU A 57 -1.00 -13.29 9.34
N ALA A 58 -1.60 -12.11 9.18
CA ALA A 58 -1.13 -11.12 8.22
C ALA A 58 0.24 -10.54 8.63
N TYR A 59 0.47 -10.32 9.93
CA TYR A 59 1.81 -9.99 10.44
C TYR A 59 2.82 -11.11 10.22
N THR A 60 2.44 -12.38 10.43
CA THR A 60 3.29 -13.53 10.13
C THR A 60 3.68 -13.56 8.66
N ARG A 61 2.72 -13.43 7.73
CA ARG A 61 3.00 -13.36 6.28
C ARG A 61 3.91 -12.20 5.91
N LEU A 62 3.68 -11.03 6.52
CA LEU A 62 4.45 -9.81 6.26
C LEU A 62 5.90 -9.93 6.75
N THR A 63 6.11 -10.55 7.92
CA THR A 63 7.42 -10.57 8.59
C THR A 63 8.23 -11.83 8.33
N GLY A 64 7.56 -12.95 8.01
CA GLY A 64 8.13 -14.30 7.97
C GLY A 64 8.35 -14.93 9.35
N LEU A 65 7.85 -14.32 10.44
CA LEU A 65 8.03 -14.79 11.80
C LEU A 65 6.83 -15.63 12.25
N GLU A 66 7.05 -16.91 12.51
CA GLU A 66 6.01 -17.89 12.87
C GLU A 66 6.32 -18.49 14.27
N PRO A 67 5.58 -18.14 15.33
CA PRO A 67 4.50 -17.15 15.36
C PRO A 67 5.02 -15.71 15.47
N TYR A 68 4.22 -14.76 14.98
CA TYR A 68 4.44 -13.35 15.26
C TYR A 68 3.98 -12.99 16.69
N ASP A 69 4.88 -12.48 17.54
CA ASP A 69 4.55 -11.94 18.87
C ASP A 69 4.57 -10.40 18.86
N PRO A 70 3.41 -9.72 19.03
CA PRO A 70 3.34 -8.26 19.09
C PRO A 70 3.96 -7.66 20.35
N ARG A 71 4.32 -8.47 21.36
CA ARG A 71 5.01 -8.02 22.57
C ARG A 71 6.53 -8.13 22.46
N ASN A 72 7.02 -8.79 21.41
CA ASN A 72 8.45 -8.90 21.16
C ASN A 72 8.94 -7.68 20.37
N PRO A 73 9.86 -6.87 20.93
CA PRO A 73 10.36 -5.66 20.26
C PRO A 73 11.06 -5.95 18.92
N ASP A 74 11.72 -7.08 18.77
CA ASP A 74 12.39 -7.46 17.51
C ASP A 74 11.37 -7.78 16.41
N HIS A 75 10.26 -8.41 16.78
CA HIS A 75 9.16 -8.69 15.86
C HIS A 75 8.47 -7.40 15.41
N LEU A 76 8.25 -6.46 16.34
CA LEU A 76 7.73 -5.12 16.03
C LEU A 76 8.66 -4.37 15.08
N ALA A 77 9.97 -4.34 15.36
CA ALA A 77 10.97 -3.70 14.51
C ALA A 77 11.02 -4.32 13.11
N ARG A 78 10.93 -5.65 13.02
CA ARG A 78 10.85 -6.38 11.74
C ARG A 78 9.59 -5.99 10.96
N ALA A 79 8.43 -5.98 11.61
CA ALA A 79 7.16 -5.58 10.98
C ALA A 79 7.19 -4.14 10.48
N ALA A 80 7.72 -3.20 11.28
CA ALA A 80 7.87 -1.82 10.86
C ALA A 80 8.76 -1.70 9.62
N ARG A 81 9.91 -2.41 9.60
CA ARG A 81 10.84 -2.40 8.47
C ARG A 81 10.21 -2.88 7.17
N GLU A 82 9.47 -3.99 7.20
CA GLU A 82 8.81 -4.52 6.01
C GLU A 82 7.68 -3.61 5.51
N GLN A 83 6.91 -2.97 6.42
CA GLN A 83 5.90 -1.98 6.03
C GLN A 83 6.55 -0.75 5.40
N VAL A 84 7.61 -0.19 5.99
CA VAL A 84 8.34 0.95 5.41
C VAL A 84 8.90 0.61 4.03
N ARG A 85 9.45 -0.60 3.85
CA ARG A 85 9.93 -1.06 2.54
C ARG A 85 8.82 -1.12 1.50
N ALA A 86 7.64 -1.62 1.87
CA ALA A 86 6.48 -1.66 0.99
C ALA A 86 5.92 -0.27 0.68
N LEU A 87 5.81 0.61 1.69
CA LEU A 87 5.38 2.00 1.50
C LEU A 87 6.33 2.78 0.59
N ARG A 88 7.64 2.56 0.65
CA ARG A 88 8.60 3.17 -0.29
C ARG A 88 8.29 2.79 -1.75
N ARG A 89 7.82 1.56 -1.99
CA ARG A 89 7.37 1.13 -3.32
C ARG A 89 6.06 1.82 -3.73
N VAL A 90 5.10 1.92 -2.82
CA VAL A 90 3.85 2.68 -3.05
C VAL A 90 4.16 4.14 -3.37
N LYS A 91 5.03 4.77 -2.58
CA LYS A 91 5.51 6.13 -2.82
C LYS A 91 6.15 6.27 -4.20
N HIS A 92 7.04 5.35 -4.58
CA HIS A 92 7.64 5.40 -5.91
C HIS A 92 6.59 5.34 -7.03
N PHE A 93 5.59 4.48 -6.92
CA PHE A 93 4.46 4.44 -7.86
C PHE A 93 3.70 5.76 -7.92
N VAL A 94 3.38 6.36 -6.76
CA VAL A 94 2.68 7.65 -6.66
C VAL A 94 3.50 8.77 -7.30
N ASP A 95 4.79 8.86 -6.97
CA ASP A 95 5.71 9.87 -7.50
C ASP A 95 5.82 9.77 -9.03
N GLN A 96 5.75 8.55 -9.57
CA GLN A 96 5.80 8.28 -11.00
C GLN A 96 4.48 8.52 -11.74
N ALA A 97 3.36 8.70 -11.02
CA ALA A 97 2.04 8.75 -11.62
C ALA A 97 1.63 10.15 -12.14
N GLY A 98 2.52 11.14 -12.09
CA GLY A 98 2.28 12.46 -12.66
C GLY A 98 1.12 13.24 -12.02
N GLY A 99 0.84 12.99 -10.73
CA GLY A 99 -0.22 13.66 -9.98
C GLY A 99 -1.62 13.03 -10.12
N PHE A 100 -1.76 11.89 -10.81
CA PHE A 100 -3.05 11.20 -11.00
C PHE A 100 -3.36 10.12 -9.95
N VAL A 101 -2.54 10.04 -8.90
CA VAL A 101 -2.77 9.20 -7.72
C VAL A 101 -2.88 10.10 -6.51
N VAL A 102 -4.00 10.03 -5.80
CA VAL A 102 -4.21 10.70 -4.52
C VAL A 102 -4.17 9.65 -3.42
N VAL A 103 -3.45 9.95 -2.34
CA VAL A 103 -3.41 9.12 -1.13
C VAL A 103 -4.04 9.92 -0.01
N LEU A 104 -5.16 9.42 0.51
CA LEU A 104 -5.77 9.93 1.72
C LEU A 104 -5.06 9.32 2.93
N ARG A 105 -5.03 10.07 4.02
CA ARG A 105 -4.47 9.61 5.29
C ARG A 105 -5.60 9.01 6.13
N GLY A 106 -5.52 7.71 6.40
CA GLY A 106 -6.42 7.00 7.29
C GLY A 106 -6.04 7.17 8.77
N ASN A 107 -6.86 6.64 9.67
CA ASN A 107 -6.61 6.73 11.11
C ASN A 107 -5.43 5.85 11.54
N HIS A 108 -5.20 4.71 10.88
CA HIS A 108 -4.01 3.87 11.15
C HIS A 108 -2.73 4.54 10.67
N ASP A 109 -2.80 5.28 9.57
CA ASP A 109 -1.65 6.06 9.08
C ASP A 109 -1.32 7.20 10.05
N GLN A 110 -2.36 7.90 10.57
CA GLN A 110 -2.18 8.96 11.55
C GLN A 110 -1.57 8.42 12.85
N ALA A 111 -2.12 7.33 13.38
CA ALA A 111 -1.61 6.72 14.62
C ALA A 111 -0.16 6.22 14.51
N ALA A 112 0.34 5.97 13.29
CA ALA A 112 1.73 5.59 13.07
C ALA A 112 2.70 6.78 13.03
N LEU A 113 2.18 8.02 12.95
CA LEU A 113 2.96 9.25 12.94
C LEU A 113 3.02 9.95 14.30
N ASP A 114 2.08 9.63 15.20
CA ASP A 114 1.98 10.15 16.56
C ASP A 114 2.88 9.36 17.54
#